data_AF-A0A2T2TEZ6-F1
#
_entry.id   AF-A0A2T2TEZ6-F1
#
_cell.length_a   1.000
_cell.length_b   1.000
_cell.length_c   1.000
_cell.angle_alpha   90.00
_cell.angle_beta   90.00
_cell.angle_gamma   90.00
#
_symmetry.space_group_name_H-M   'P 1'
#
loop_
_entity.id
_entity.type
_entity.pdbx_description
1 polymer ?
#
loop_
_entity_poly.entity_id
_entity_poly.type
_entity_poly.pdbx_seq_one_letter_code
_entity_poly.pdbx_strand_id
1 'polypeptide(L)' 'MFVQDVGVAFQIPAFPELFDNPDTPWDSSQPFGPLFSLDGIHPSAEAHRLVTNAIIDEIANTYDVQLSPVSAQ' A
#
# COMPACT_ATOMS: atom_id res chain seq x y z
N MET A 1 -26.31 -38.33 7.68
CA MET A 1 -26.61 -36.90 7.51
C MET A 1 -25.28 -36.17 7.58
N PHE A 2 -24.68 -35.89 6.42
CA PHE A 2 -23.41 -35.20 6.36
C PHE A 2 -23.71 -33.70 6.26
N VAL A 3 -23.37 -32.95 7.31
CA VAL A 3 -23.28 -31.50 7.19
C VAL A 3 -21.91 -31.24 6.57
N GLN A 4 -21.91 -30.89 5.29
CA GLN A 4 -20.73 -30.36 4.63
C GLN A 4 -20.47 -28.99 5.25
N ASP A 5 -19.52 -28.94 6.18
CA ASP A 5 -18.88 -27.69 6.55
C ASP A 5 -18.16 -27.21 5.29
N VAL A 6 -18.71 -26.19 4.64
CA VAL A 6 -18.05 -25.46 3.55
C VAL A 6 -16.93 -24.66 4.19
N GLY A 7 -15.87 -25.37 4.56
CA GLY A 7 -14.60 -24.83 5.01
C GLY A 7 -13.89 -24.16 3.85
N VAL A 8 -14.45 -23.05 3.36
CA VAL A 8 -13.60 -21.93 2.99
C VAL A 8 -13.09 -21.38 4.31
N ALA A 9 -11.98 -21.95 4.78
CA ALA A 9 -11.14 -21.23 5.71
C ALA A 9 -10.98 -19.84 5.10
N PHE A 10 -11.51 -18.83 5.78
CA PHE A 10 -11.18 -17.45 5.49
C PHE A 10 -9.71 -17.30 5.88
N GLN A 11 -8.83 -17.80 5.00
CA GLN A 11 -7.40 -17.70 5.18
C GLN A 11 -7.06 -16.27 4.84
N ILE A 12 -6.96 -15.44 5.88
CA ILE A 12 -6.31 -14.14 5.78
C ILE A 12 -4.91 -14.45 5.24
N PRO A 13 -4.54 -13.97 4.03
CA PRO A 13 -3.18 -14.14 3.56
C PRO A 13 -2.26 -13.59 4.64
N ALA A 14 -1.31 -14.41 5.10
CA ALA A 14 -0.37 -13.97 6.11
C ALA A 14 0.38 -12.77 5.54
N PHE A 15 0.26 -11.62 6.18
CA PHE A 15 1.07 -10.47 5.81
C PHE A 15 2.52 -10.73 6.28
N PRO A 16 3.52 -10.67 5.37
CA PRO A 16 3.37 -10.85 3.92
C PRO A 16 4.50 -11.70 3.31
N GLU A 17 4.31 -12.11 2.07
CA GLU A 17 5.38 -12.45 1.14
C GLU A 17 6.31 -11.26 0.79
N LEU A 18 6.49 -10.28 1.70
CA LEU A 18 7.39 -9.13 1.52
C LEU A 18 8.85 -9.55 1.44
N PHE A 19 9.21 -10.65 2.08
CA PHE A 19 10.60 -11.08 2.18
C PHE A 19 11.08 -11.83 0.93
N ASP A 20 10.15 -12.39 0.15
CA ASP A 20 10.44 -13.24 -1.01
C ASP A 20 9.88 -12.71 -2.34
N ASN A 21 9.18 -11.57 -2.34
CA ASN A 21 8.69 -10.94 -3.57
C ASN A 21 9.87 -10.29 -4.35
N PRO A 22 10.22 -10.77 -5.56
CA PRO A 22 11.31 -10.21 -6.35
C PRO A 22 11.08 -8.76 -6.77
N ASP A 23 9.82 -8.31 -6.82
CA ASP A 23 9.45 -6.93 -7.16
C ASP A 23 9.48 -5.99 -5.95
N THR A 24 9.55 -6.52 -4.72
CA THR A 24 9.67 -5.74 -3.47
C THR A 24 10.69 -6.36 -2.52
N PRO A 25 11.99 -6.37 -2.87
CA PRO A 25 13.02 -6.97 -2.04
C PRO A 25 13.05 -6.33 -0.65
N TRP A 26 13.04 -7.17 0.38
CA TRP A 26 13.13 -6.70 1.76
C TRP A 26 14.52 -6.14 2.07
N ASP A 27 14.55 -4.96 2.70
CA ASP A 27 15.76 -4.33 3.22
C ASP A 27 15.63 -4.19 4.74
N SER A 28 16.64 -4.68 5.47
CA SER A 28 16.77 -4.51 6.93
C SER A 28 16.77 -3.03 7.37
N SER A 29 17.13 -2.09 6.49
CA SER A 29 17.03 -0.65 6.74
C SER A 29 15.59 -0.11 6.64
N GLN A 30 14.68 -0.88 6.05
CA GLN A 30 13.26 -0.59 5.87
C GLN A 30 12.41 -1.77 6.36
N PRO A 31 12.33 -2.01 7.69
CA PRO A 31 11.68 -3.18 8.26
C PRO A 31 10.18 -3.29 7.92
N PHE A 32 9.54 -2.17 7.59
CA PHE A 32 8.14 -2.09 7.17
C PHE A 32 7.98 -1.75 5.68
N GLY A 33 9.06 -1.87 4.91
CA GLY A 33 9.12 -1.44 3.52
C GLY A 33 9.15 0.09 3.34
N PRO A 34 9.16 0.55 2.08
CA PRO A 34 9.35 1.97 1.76
C PRO A 34 8.12 2.84 1.98
N LEU A 35 6.94 2.23 2.17
CA LEU A 35 5.64 2.94 2.22
C LEU A 35 5.06 3.07 3.63
N PHE A 36 5.70 2.51 4.65
CA PHE A 36 5.33 2.69 6.06
C PHE A 36 6.40 3.47 6.82
N SER A 37 5.99 4.13 7.89
CA SER A 37 6.89 4.79 8.84
C SER A 37 7.62 3.76 9.72
N LEU A 38 8.56 4.22 10.55
CA LEU A 38 9.31 3.36 11.48
C LEU A 38 8.44 2.68 12.55
N ASP A 39 7.20 3.12 12.74
CA ASP A 39 6.25 2.43 13.62
C ASP A 39 5.44 1.34 12.91
N GLY A 40 5.58 1.19 11.59
CA GLY A 40 4.85 0.20 10.80
C GLY A 40 3.33 0.41 10.70
N ILE A 41 2.81 1.54 11.22
CA ILE A 41 1.38 1.85 11.26
C ILE A 41 1.07 3.02 10.32
N HIS A 42 1.87 4.08 10.37
CA HIS A 42 1.62 5.28 9.58
C HIS A 42 2.23 5.16 8.17
N PRO A 43 1.64 5.83 7.17
CA PRO A 43 2.27 5.95 5.86
C PRO A 43 3.62 6.70 5.96
N SER A 44 4.59 6.30 5.14
CA SER A 44 5.82 7.08 4.97
C SER A 44 5.54 8.40 4.23
N ALA A 45 6.51 9.31 4.23
CA ALA A 45 6.44 10.54 3.42
C ALA A 45 6.23 10.21 1.92
N GLU A 46 6.87 9.15 1.43
CA GLU A 46 6.71 8.68 0.05
C GLU A 46 5.30 8.16 -0.22
N ALA A 47 4.73 7.37 0.71
CA ALA A 47 3.35 6.91 0.58
C ALA A 47 2.35 8.08 0.57
N HIS A 48 2.53 9.06 1.45
CA HIS A 48 1.73 10.29 1.42
C HIS A 48 1.82 11.01 0.07
N ARG A 49 3.03 11.14 -0.50
CA ARG A 49 3.23 11.77 -1.81
C ARG A 49 2.49 11.04 -2.93
N LEU A 50 2.58 9.71 -2.98
CA LEU A 50 1.90 8.89 -3.99
C LEU A 50 0.38 9.04 -3.89
N VAL A 51 -0.17 8.94 -2.69
CA VAL A 51 -1.62 9.09 -2.46
C VAL A 51 -2.08 10.51 -2.82
N THR A 52 -1.33 11.55 -2.43
CA THR A 52 -1.67 12.93 -2.78
C THR A 52 -1.67 13.16 -4.29
N ASN A 53 -0.69 12.62 -5.02
CA ASN A 53 -0.66 12.76 -6.48
C ASN A 53 -1.80 12.00 -7.17
N ALA A 54 -2.17 10.81 -6.68
CA ALA A 54 -3.34 10.09 -7.19
C ALA A 54 -4.65 10.87 -6.95
N ILE A 55 -4.78 11.56 -5.80
CA ILE A 55 -5.93 12.43 -5.52
C ILE A 55 -5.93 13.65 -6.44
N ILE A 56 -4.77 14.25 -6.69
CA ILE A 56 -4.64 15.39 -7.63
C ILE A 56 -5.12 14.99 -9.02
N ASP A 57 -4.68 13.82 -9.51
CA ASP A 57 -5.08 13.31 -10.83
C ASP A 57 -6.60 13.11 -10.89
N GLU A 58 -7.20 12.50 -9.87
CA GLU A 58 -8.65 12.28 -9.83
C GLU A 58 -9.45 13.59 -9.80
N ILE A 59 -8.97 14.59 -9.04
CA ILE A 59 -9.59 15.92 -9.00
C ILE A 59 -9.52 16.60 -10.36
N ALA A 60 -8.37 16.57 -11.03
CA ALA A 60 -8.19 17.16 -12.36
C ALA A 60 -9.00 16.43 -13.44
N ASN A 61 -9.25 15.13 -13.28
CA ASN A 61 -10.12 14.36 -14.18
C ASN A 61 -11.61 14.68 -13.97
N THR A 62 -12.01 14.96 -12.72
CA THR A 62 -13.41 15.23 -12.36
C THR A 62 -13.81 16.68 -12.61
N TYR A 63 -12.88 17.60 -12.34
CA TYR A 63 -13.10 19.04 -12.40
C TYR A 63 -12.09 19.66 -13.37
N ASP A 64 -12.52 20.65 -14.13
CA ASP A 64 -11.65 21.39 -15.05
C ASP A 64 -10.72 22.34 -14.29
N VAL A 65 -9.74 21.76 -13.60
CA VAL A 65 -8.74 22.44 -12.78
C VAL A 65 -7.36 21.89 -13.09
N GLN A 66 -6.33 22.72 -12.89
CA GLN A 66 -4.93 22.31 -12.99
C GLN A 66 -4.28 22.45 -11.62
N LEU A 67 -3.85 21.33 -11.06
CA LEU A 67 -3.15 21.25 -9.78
C LEU A 67 -1.73 20.73 -10.01
N SER A 68 -0.76 21.29 -9.29
CA SER A 68 0.62 20.86 -9.41
C SER A 68 0.88 19.59 -8.58
N PRO A 69 1.61 18.59 -9.11
CA PRO A 69 1.99 17.41 -8.36
C PRO A 69 2.98 17.74 -7.24
N VAL A 70 2.99 16.90 -6.21
CA VAL A 70 3.94 16.96 -5.10
C VAL A 70 5.20 16.16 -5.45
N SER A 71 6.36 16.81 -5.35
CA SER A 71 7.67 16.22 -5.57
C SER A 71 8.16 15.43 -4.34
N ALA A 72 9.09 14.48 -4.55
CA ALA A 72 9.85 13.90 -3.45
C ALA A 72 10.68 14.99 -2.75
N GLN A 73 10.88 14.84 -1.44
CA GLN A 73 11.76 15.70 -0.65
C GLN A 73 13.20 15.22 -0.69
#